data_AF-A0A7S0LD20-F1
#
_entry.id   AF-A0A7S0LD20-F1
#
_cell.length_a   1.000
_cell.length_b   1.000
_cell.length_c   1.000
_cell.angle_alpha   90.00
_cell.angle_beta   90.00
_cell.angle_gamma   90.00
#
_symmetry.space_group_name_H-M   'P 1'
#
loop_
_entity.id
_entity.type
_entity.pdbx_description
1 polymer ?
#
loop_
_entity_poly.entity_id
_entity_poly.type
_entity_poly.pdbx_seq_one_letter_code
_entity_poly.pdbx_strand_id
1 'polypeptide(L)'
;FGSTGVYRDLPFALLFALQLLSVVVIAVVNAVHVLFRSQSEDEVREEAGEDSLGSRSRQMVTMLAVAAAVAVALATGWLALLRAGARALIWIGAGGSCMLALANGIWLLVQGGAAGVALGLLSLLSCAGCVLFLLFNKHRVEFSVHLLTTVAELVHEYPATIYVAAAALLVQLAWMILWSWAVACTSQLHGELVVLALLGLSFCWTVQVIKAVVHATVAGTIGSWYFLSPNMPRDPTGRSFRRATTTSFGSLCLGALVAANLQMMRGAARSAARHFTGPVRACALCMLGFVDVLVRFFNEFAYTQVALYGKTFTRASRDS
;
A
#
# COMPACT_ATOMS: atom_id res chain seq x y z
N PHE A 1 3.13 27.67 -4.41
CA PHE A 1 2.30 27.68 -3.21
C PHE A 1 3.01 26.93 -2.07
N GLY A 2 3.02 27.45 -0.84
CA GLY A 2 3.39 26.68 0.37
C GLY A 2 4.86 26.27 0.58
N SER A 3 5.86 26.98 0.01
CA SER A 3 7.28 26.74 0.32
C SER A 3 7.68 27.54 1.56
N THR A 4 7.55 26.96 2.75
CA THR A 4 8.33 27.43 3.89
C THR A 4 9.66 26.67 3.83
N GLY A 5 10.81 27.35 3.76
CA GLY A 5 12.14 26.71 3.76
C GLY A 5 12.49 25.92 5.04
N VAL A 6 11.50 25.66 5.89
CA VAL A 6 11.60 24.99 7.18
C VAL A 6 11.27 23.51 7.01
N TYR A 7 12.17 22.64 7.44
CA TYR A 7 11.94 21.20 7.50
C TYR A 7 10.92 20.86 8.59
N ARG A 8 9.90 20.09 8.25
CA ARG A 8 8.83 19.65 9.15
C ARG A 8 9.09 18.23 9.63
N ASP A 9 8.85 18.00 10.93
CA ASP A 9 8.88 16.67 11.54
C ASP A 9 10.20 15.89 11.26
N LEU A 10 11.33 16.61 11.29
CA LEU A 10 12.67 16.10 10.96
C LEU A 10 13.06 14.79 11.69
N PRO A 11 12.72 14.57 12.98
CA PRO A 11 13.05 13.31 13.65
C PRO A 11 12.54 12.07 12.92
N PHE A 12 11.36 12.14 12.28
CA PHE A 12 10.79 11.00 11.56
C PHE A 12 11.46 10.76 10.20
N ALA A 13 11.96 11.81 9.56
CA ALA A 13 12.80 11.67 8.36
C ALA A 13 14.14 11.00 8.71
N LEU A 14 14.77 11.40 9.82
CA LEU A 14 16.01 10.77 10.30
C LEU A 14 15.78 9.32 10.72
N LEU A 15 14.68 9.03 11.41
CA LEU A 15 14.32 7.66 11.79
C LEU A 15 14.10 6.77 10.56
N PHE A 16 13.45 7.30 9.52
CA PHE A 16 13.27 6.57 8.26
C PHE A 16 14.60 6.31 7.55
N ALA A 17 15.51 7.28 7.50
CA ALA A 17 16.84 7.09 6.93
C ALA A 17 17.66 6.03 7.70
N LEU A 18 17.60 6.08 9.04
CA LEU A 18 18.21 5.07 9.90
C LEU A 18 17.63 3.68 9.63
N GLN A 19 16.31 3.57 9.48
CA GLN A 19 15.64 2.31 9.14
C GLN A 19 16.15 1.72 7.81
N LEU A 20 16.27 2.54 6.76
CA LEU A 20 16.79 2.08 5.46
C LEU A 20 18.23 1.57 5.59
N LEU A 21 19.08 2.31 6.32
CA LEU A 21 20.46 1.92 6.57
C LEU A 21 20.53 0.60 7.36
N SER A 22 19.72 0.44 8.41
CA SER A 22 19.65 -0.78 9.20
C SER A 22 19.31 -2.01 8.36
N VAL A 23 18.36 -1.91 7.41
CA VAL A 23 18.03 -3.04 6.53
C VAL A 23 19.20 -3.41 5.62
N VAL A 24 19.92 -2.42 5.07
CA VAL A 24 21.12 -2.67 4.25
C VAL A 24 22.21 -3.35 5.08
N VAL A 25 22.45 -2.88 6.31
CA VAL A 25 23.44 -3.48 7.22
C VAL A 25 23.06 -4.93 7.56
N ILE A 26 21.81 -5.18 7.93
CA ILE A 26 21.31 -6.54 8.21
C ILE A 26 21.49 -7.44 6.99
N ALA A 27 21.13 -6.95 5.80
CA ALA A 27 21.27 -7.69 4.55
C ALA A 27 22.72 -8.10 4.27
N VAL A 28 23.68 -7.18 4.47
CA VAL A 28 25.11 -7.44 4.24
C VAL A 28 25.70 -8.37 5.30
N VAL A 29 25.46 -8.09 6.58
CA VAL A 29 26.01 -8.87 7.70
C VAL A 29 25.48 -10.31 7.67
N ASN A 30 24.18 -10.49 7.49
CA ASN A 30 23.58 -11.82 7.43
C ASN A 30 23.99 -12.57 6.16
N ALA A 31 24.17 -11.88 5.02
CA ALA A 31 24.69 -12.51 3.80
C ALA A 31 26.11 -13.04 4.02
N VAL A 32 26.99 -12.25 4.65
CA VAL A 32 28.36 -12.67 4.98
C VAL A 32 28.35 -13.88 5.92
N HIS A 33 27.51 -13.87 6.96
CA HIS A 33 27.40 -14.98 7.89
C HIS A 33 26.88 -16.27 7.23
N VAL A 34 25.90 -16.16 6.32
CA VAL A 34 25.39 -17.30 5.55
C VAL A 34 26.45 -17.85 4.60
N LEU A 35 27.21 -17.01 3.91
CA LEU A 35 28.28 -17.44 2.99
C LEU A 35 29.41 -18.17 3.73
N PHE A 36 29.82 -17.69 4.91
CA PHE A 36 30.82 -18.40 5.73
C PHE A 36 30.30 -19.73 6.25
N ARG A 37 29.00 -19.82 6.57
CA ARG A 37 28.36 -21.06 7.02
C ARG A 37 28.18 -22.07 5.87
N SER A 38 27.83 -21.63 4.67
CA SER A 38 27.66 -22.53 3.51
C SER A 38 28.98 -23.21 3.14
N GLN A 39 30.12 -22.50 3.21
CA GLN A 39 31.43 -23.12 3.01
C GLN A 39 31.73 -24.27 3.99
N SER A 40 31.19 -24.23 5.21
CA SER A 40 31.34 -25.31 6.20
C SER A 40 30.30 -26.44 6.05
N GLU A 41 29.15 -26.17 5.43
CA GLU A 41 28.07 -27.16 5.25
C GLU A 41 28.15 -27.88 3.89
N ASP A 42 28.79 -27.28 2.87
CA ASP A 42 28.99 -27.89 1.55
C ASP A 42 29.89 -29.15 1.61
N GLU A 43 30.81 -29.27 2.58
CA GLU A 43 31.61 -30.49 2.80
C GLU A 43 30.77 -31.67 3.34
N VAL A 44 29.57 -31.43 3.88
CA VAL A 44 28.71 -32.47 4.50
C VAL A 44 27.52 -32.86 3.62
N ARG A 45 27.20 -32.05 2.59
CA ARG A 45 25.93 -32.14 1.85
C ARG A 45 26.00 -32.92 0.53
N GLU A 46 27.18 -33.36 0.12
CA GLU A 46 27.37 -34.22 -1.07
C GLU A 46 26.72 -35.62 -0.94
N GLU A 47 26.36 -36.09 0.26
CA GLU A 47 25.83 -37.46 0.45
C GLU A 47 24.29 -37.58 0.59
N ALA A 48 23.52 -36.49 0.61
CA ALA A 48 22.09 -36.57 0.97
C ALA A 48 21.12 -35.78 0.08
N GLY A 49 20.82 -36.32 -1.11
CA GLY A 49 19.46 -36.29 -1.66
C GLY A 49 19.12 -35.21 -2.70
N GLU A 50 19.41 -35.52 -3.97
CA GLU A 50 19.03 -34.71 -5.14
C GLU A 50 17.51 -34.69 -5.45
N ASP A 51 16.74 -35.70 -5.04
CA ASP A 51 15.35 -35.86 -5.51
C ASP A 51 14.30 -35.00 -4.78
N SER A 52 14.53 -34.60 -3.53
CA SER A 52 13.55 -33.83 -2.73
C SER A 52 13.63 -32.31 -2.92
N LEU A 53 14.80 -31.78 -3.29
CA LEU A 53 15.05 -30.35 -3.54
C LEU A 53 14.46 -29.89 -4.87
N GLY A 54 14.52 -30.75 -5.90
CA GLY A 54 14.00 -30.46 -7.24
C GLY A 54 12.47 -30.25 -7.27
N SER A 55 11.72 -31.03 -6.48
CA SER A 55 10.25 -30.92 -6.42
C SER A 55 9.76 -29.66 -5.69
N ARG A 56 10.39 -29.28 -4.57
CA ARG A 56 10.08 -28.03 -3.84
C ARG A 56 10.43 -26.79 -4.65
N SER A 57 11.59 -26.80 -5.31
CA SER A 57 12.02 -25.71 -6.21
C SER A 57 11.01 -25.51 -7.36
N ARG A 58 10.59 -26.60 -8.01
CA ARG A 58 9.56 -26.55 -9.06
C ARG A 58 8.22 -25.99 -8.56
N GLN A 59 7.75 -26.39 -7.37
CA GLN A 59 6.51 -25.86 -6.78
C GLN A 59 6.60 -24.36 -6.44
N MET A 60 7.74 -23.89 -5.94
CA MET A 60 7.92 -22.46 -5.65
C MET A 60 7.95 -21.63 -6.94
N VAL A 61 8.62 -22.13 -7.98
CA VAL A 61 8.68 -21.47 -9.29
C VAL A 61 7.31 -21.41 -9.95
N THR A 62 6.50 -22.49 -9.89
CA THR A 62 5.15 -22.48 -10.46
C THR A 62 4.22 -21.52 -9.71
N MET A 63 4.27 -21.48 -8.38
CA MET A 63 3.48 -20.52 -7.59
C MET A 63 3.87 -19.07 -7.90
N LEU A 64 5.16 -18.79 -8.04
CA LEU A 64 5.66 -17.46 -8.40
C LEU A 64 5.24 -17.05 -9.81
N ALA A 65 5.34 -17.97 -10.78
CA ALA A 65 4.94 -17.73 -12.16
C ALA A 65 3.44 -17.43 -12.28
N VAL A 66 2.59 -18.21 -11.59
CA VAL A 66 1.15 -17.96 -11.55
C VAL A 66 0.84 -16.61 -10.90
N ALA A 67 1.46 -16.31 -9.75
CA ALA A 67 1.27 -15.03 -9.07
C ALA A 67 1.68 -13.84 -9.94
N ALA A 68 2.81 -13.94 -10.65
CA ALA A 68 3.28 -12.91 -11.57
C ALA A 68 2.32 -12.73 -12.76
N ALA A 69 1.84 -13.81 -13.36
CA ALA A 69 0.89 -13.77 -14.47
C ALA A 69 -0.44 -13.11 -14.06
N VAL A 70 -0.98 -13.49 -12.88
CA VAL A 70 -2.18 -12.87 -12.32
C VAL A 70 -1.96 -11.38 -12.03
N ALA A 71 -0.80 -11.02 -11.46
CA ALA A 71 -0.47 -9.62 -11.18
C ALA A 71 -0.40 -8.77 -12.46
N VAL A 72 0.21 -9.30 -13.53
CA VAL A 72 0.26 -8.61 -14.84
C VAL A 72 -1.14 -8.47 -15.41
N ALA A 73 -1.97 -9.51 -15.38
CA ALA A 73 -3.35 -9.46 -15.89
C ALA A 73 -4.22 -8.45 -15.11
N LEU A 74 -4.07 -8.39 -13.78
CA LEU A 74 -4.78 -7.40 -12.96
C LEU A 74 -4.27 -5.99 -13.23
N ALA A 75 -2.96 -5.81 -13.39
CA ALA A 75 -2.36 -4.50 -13.68
C ALA A 75 -2.80 -3.97 -15.06
N THR A 76 -2.79 -4.81 -16.09
CA THR A 76 -3.26 -4.44 -17.43
C THR A 76 -4.76 -4.15 -17.42
N GLY A 77 -5.56 -4.96 -16.71
CA GLY A 77 -6.99 -4.70 -16.51
C GLY A 77 -7.26 -3.37 -15.82
N TRP A 78 -6.50 -3.04 -14.77
CA TRP A 78 -6.60 -1.77 -14.06
C TRP A 78 -6.25 -0.58 -14.99
N LEU A 79 -5.16 -0.69 -15.76
CA LEU A 79 -4.77 0.34 -16.71
C LEU A 79 -5.78 0.51 -17.84
N ALA A 80 -6.35 -0.58 -18.36
CA ALA A 80 -7.41 -0.53 -19.36
C ALA A 80 -8.68 0.15 -18.82
N LEU A 81 -9.03 -0.12 -17.56
CA LEU A 81 -10.17 0.52 -16.90
C LEU A 81 -9.95 2.02 -16.70
N LEU A 82 -8.74 2.44 -16.33
CA LEU A 82 -8.37 3.85 -16.27
C LEU A 82 -8.48 4.53 -17.64
N ARG A 83 -8.16 3.83 -18.73
CA ARG A 83 -8.31 4.33 -20.11
C ARG A 83 -9.76 4.39 -20.59
N ALA A 84 -10.65 3.53 -20.08
CA ALA A 84 -12.07 3.50 -20.43
C ALA A 84 -12.89 4.70 -19.88
N GLY A 85 -12.25 5.56 -19.09
CA GLY A 85 -12.81 6.80 -18.56
C GLY A 85 -13.36 6.68 -17.14
N ALA A 86 -13.38 7.81 -16.42
CA ALA A 86 -13.80 7.88 -15.03
C ALA A 86 -15.22 7.36 -14.78
N ARG A 87 -16.13 7.54 -15.75
CA ARG A 87 -17.50 7.02 -15.67
C ARG A 87 -17.54 5.50 -15.65
N ALA A 88 -16.77 4.84 -16.53
CA ALA A 88 -16.69 3.39 -16.56
C ALA A 88 -16.04 2.86 -15.26
N LEU A 89 -14.98 3.51 -14.79
CA LEU A 89 -14.30 3.17 -13.54
C LEU A 89 -15.26 3.15 -12.32
N ILE A 90 -16.08 4.19 -12.15
CA ILE A 90 -17.01 4.25 -11.01
C ILE A 90 -18.10 3.17 -11.12
N TRP A 91 -18.74 3.02 -12.29
CA TRP A 91 -19.83 2.05 -12.45
C TRP A 91 -19.36 0.60 -12.42
N ILE A 92 -18.23 0.28 -13.06
CA ILE A 92 -17.63 -1.07 -13.03
C ILE A 92 -17.12 -1.38 -11.62
N GLY A 93 -16.47 -0.42 -10.95
CA GLY A 93 -15.98 -0.61 -9.59
C GLY A 93 -17.11 -0.81 -8.58
N ALA A 94 -18.09 0.11 -8.57
CA ALA A 94 -19.22 0.05 -7.64
C ALA A 94 -20.13 -1.15 -7.95
N GLY A 95 -20.47 -1.35 -9.23
CA GLY A 95 -21.25 -2.51 -9.69
C GLY A 95 -20.54 -3.83 -9.41
N GLY A 96 -19.25 -3.93 -9.75
CA GLY A 96 -18.42 -5.10 -9.47
C GLY A 96 -18.34 -5.43 -7.98
N SER A 97 -18.18 -4.41 -7.12
CA SER A 97 -18.17 -4.62 -5.67
C SER A 97 -19.52 -5.13 -5.13
N CYS A 98 -20.64 -4.63 -5.67
CA CYS A 98 -21.98 -5.14 -5.33
C CYS A 98 -22.16 -6.59 -5.81
N MET A 99 -21.74 -6.90 -7.04
CA MET A 99 -21.83 -8.27 -7.57
C MET A 99 -20.98 -9.26 -6.76
N LEU A 100 -19.76 -8.88 -6.39
CA LEU A 100 -18.90 -9.71 -5.54
C LEU A 100 -19.49 -9.90 -4.13
N ALA A 101 -20.05 -8.85 -3.53
CA ALA A 101 -20.72 -8.93 -2.23
C ALA A 101 -21.97 -9.84 -2.28
N LEU A 102 -22.73 -9.77 -3.38
CA LEU A 102 -23.87 -10.65 -3.64
C LEU A 102 -23.42 -12.11 -3.80
N ALA A 103 -22.43 -12.36 -4.65
CA ALA A 103 -21.89 -13.71 -4.89
C ALA A 103 -21.32 -14.33 -3.61
N ASN A 104 -20.52 -13.57 -2.86
CA ASN A 104 -19.98 -13.99 -1.56
C ASN A 104 -21.10 -14.26 -0.54
N GLY A 105 -22.14 -13.41 -0.52
CA GLY A 105 -23.31 -13.59 0.35
C GLY A 105 -24.05 -14.90 0.05
N ILE A 106 -24.36 -15.17 -1.22
CA ILE A 106 -25.03 -16.39 -1.66
C ILE A 106 -24.18 -17.62 -1.36
N TRP A 107 -22.88 -17.59 -1.69
CA TRP A 107 -21.96 -18.70 -1.45
C TRP A 107 -21.87 -19.08 0.03
N LEU A 108 -21.83 -18.08 0.92
CA LEU A 108 -21.83 -18.29 2.39
C LEU A 108 -23.17 -18.84 2.90
N LEU A 109 -24.30 -18.48 2.28
CA LEU A 109 -25.61 -19.05 2.62
C LEU A 109 -25.72 -20.52 2.21
N VAL A 110 -25.19 -20.89 1.03
CA VAL A 110 -25.22 -22.26 0.51
C VAL A 110 -24.38 -23.23 1.34
N GLN A 111 -23.25 -22.77 1.91
CA GLN A 111 -22.39 -23.63 2.73
C GLN A 111 -23.05 -24.15 4.02
N GLY A 112 -24.12 -23.52 4.50
CA GLY A 112 -24.90 -24.00 5.64
C GLY A 112 -24.14 -23.92 6.96
N GLY A 113 -24.52 -22.98 7.82
CA GLY A 113 -23.99 -22.85 9.17
C GLY A 113 -24.37 -21.52 9.80
N ALA A 114 -24.60 -21.48 11.12
CA ALA A 114 -25.08 -20.27 11.81
C ALA A 114 -24.18 -19.04 11.54
N ALA A 115 -22.86 -19.23 11.51
CA ALA A 115 -21.90 -18.18 11.18
C ALA A 115 -21.92 -17.78 9.69
N GLY A 116 -22.09 -18.75 8.78
CA GLY A 116 -22.21 -18.50 7.34
C GLY A 116 -23.48 -17.73 6.99
N VAL A 117 -24.59 -18.08 7.64
CA VAL A 117 -25.88 -17.35 7.49
C VAL A 117 -25.76 -15.91 7.98
N ALA A 118 -25.18 -15.69 9.17
CA ALA A 118 -25.00 -14.34 9.70
C ALA A 118 -24.10 -13.46 8.81
N LEU A 119 -22.95 -13.98 8.37
CA LEU A 119 -22.02 -13.26 7.48
C LEU A 119 -22.59 -13.07 6.08
N GLY A 120 -23.33 -14.05 5.56
CA GLY A 120 -24.02 -13.98 4.28
C GLY A 120 -25.07 -12.86 4.28
N LEU A 121 -25.92 -12.81 5.33
CA LEU A 121 -26.90 -11.74 5.51
C LEU A 121 -26.24 -10.37 5.65
N LEU A 122 -25.14 -10.26 6.41
CA LEU A 122 -24.39 -9.00 6.53
C LEU A 122 -23.82 -8.54 5.19
N SER A 123 -23.28 -9.46 4.38
CA SER A 123 -22.77 -9.18 3.04
C SER A 123 -23.88 -8.69 2.10
N LEU A 124 -25.07 -9.31 2.18
CA LEU A 124 -26.25 -8.91 1.42
C LEU A 124 -26.80 -7.54 1.87
N LEU A 125 -26.83 -7.27 3.17
CA LEU A 125 -27.21 -5.97 3.72
C LEU A 125 -26.23 -4.87 3.28
N SER A 126 -24.92 -5.15 3.30
CA SER A 126 -23.92 -4.23 2.77
C SER A 126 -24.11 -3.99 1.27
N CYS A 127 -24.45 -5.02 0.49
CA CYS A 127 -24.76 -4.89 -0.94
C CYS A 127 -25.99 -3.99 -1.16
N ALA A 128 -27.07 -4.24 -0.42
CA ALA A 128 -28.28 -3.41 -0.48
C ALA A 128 -27.99 -1.95 -0.09
N GLY A 129 -27.19 -1.73 0.96
CA GLY A 129 -26.74 -0.41 1.38
C GLY A 129 -25.93 0.32 0.31
N CYS A 130 -25.00 -0.38 -0.36
CA CYS A 130 -24.23 0.18 -1.48
C CYS A 130 -25.15 0.56 -2.65
N VAL A 131 -26.11 -0.29 -3.02
CA VAL A 131 -27.07 0.00 -4.11
C VAL A 131 -27.95 1.19 -3.75
N LEU A 132 -28.52 1.23 -2.54
CA LEU A 132 -29.32 2.37 -2.06
C LEU A 132 -28.49 3.65 -2.07
N PHE A 133 -27.24 3.61 -1.61
CA PHE A 133 -26.34 4.76 -1.64
C PHE A 133 -26.14 5.29 -3.06
N LEU A 134 -25.90 4.41 -4.04
CA LEU A 134 -25.72 4.79 -5.44
C LEU A 134 -27.00 5.40 -6.05
N LEU A 135 -28.17 4.85 -5.70
CA LEU A 135 -29.46 5.36 -6.20
C LEU A 135 -29.78 6.75 -5.61
N PHE A 136 -29.62 6.94 -4.29
CA PHE A 136 -29.91 8.22 -3.64
C PHE A 136 -28.88 9.31 -3.96
N ASN A 137 -27.62 8.95 -4.17
CA ASN A 137 -26.53 9.90 -4.35
C ASN A 137 -26.06 10.01 -5.80
N LYS A 138 -26.95 9.78 -6.77
CA LYS A 138 -26.63 9.89 -8.21
C LYS A 138 -25.95 11.22 -8.57
N HIS A 139 -26.41 12.33 -8.00
CA HIS A 139 -25.79 13.65 -8.19
C HIS A 139 -24.32 13.71 -7.71
N ARG A 140 -23.98 13.05 -6.59
CA ARG A 140 -22.60 13.01 -6.07
C ARG A 140 -21.69 12.16 -6.97
N VAL A 141 -22.24 11.10 -7.55
CA VAL A 141 -21.53 10.25 -8.51
C VAL A 141 -21.19 11.06 -9.77
N GLU A 142 -22.16 11.80 -10.32
CA GLU A 142 -21.93 12.65 -11.50
C GLU A 142 -20.87 13.73 -11.24
N PHE A 143 -20.90 14.40 -10.08
CA PHE A 143 -19.84 15.33 -9.67
C PHE A 143 -18.45 14.64 -9.63
N SER A 144 -18.38 13.44 -9.06
CA SER A 144 -17.12 12.68 -8.97
C SER A 144 -16.59 12.27 -10.34
N VAL A 145 -17.47 11.93 -11.29
CA VAL A 145 -17.09 11.66 -12.70
C VAL A 145 -16.45 12.90 -13.32
N HIS A 146 -17.06 14.07 -13.15
CA HIS A 146 -16.49 15.32 -13.68
C HIS A 146 -15.13 15.62 -13.07
N LEU A 147 -15.00 15.53 -11.74
CA LEU A 147 -13.73 15.77 -11.05
C LEU A 147 -12.63 14.82 -11.54
N LEU A 148 -12.92 13.51 -11.62
CA LEU A 148 -11.95 12.52 -12.08
C LEU A 148 -11.58 12.69 -13.56
N THR A 149 -12.52 13.15 -14.40
CA THR A 149 -12.25 13.48 -15.80
C THR A 149 -11.28 14.65 -15.90
N THR A 150 -11.52 15.73 -15.14
CA THR A 150 -10.59 16.86 -15.07
C THR A 150 -9.22 16.44 -14.55
N VAL A 151 -9.16 15.60 -13.51
CA VAL A 151 -7.88 15.08 -12.99
C VAL A 151 -7.16 14.24 -14.04
N ALA A 152 -7.87 13.40 -14.80
CA ALA A 152 -7.28 12.61 -15.87
C ALA A 152 -6.70 13.50 -16.98
N GLU A 153 -7.41 14.55 -17.39
CA GLU A 153 -6.92 15.56 -18.33
C GLU A 153 -5.65 16.25 -17.80
N LEU A 154 -5.62 16.64 -16.52
CA LEU A 154 -4.46 17.26 -15.90
C LEU A 154 -3.24 16.31 -15.83
N VAL A 155 -3.45 15.02 -15.60
CA VAL A 155 -2.36 14.04 -15.61
C VAL A 155 -1.74 13.92 -17.01
N HIS A 156 -2.56 14.06 -18.06
CA HIS A 156 -2.08 14.10 -19.44
C HIS A 156 -1.40 15.44 -19.79
N GLU A 157 -1.89 16.56 -19.28
CA GLU A 157 -1.29 17.89 -19.46
C GLU A 157 0.08 18.00 -18.77
N TYR A 158 0.24 17.35 -17.61
CA TYR A 158 1.46 17.33 -16.81
C TYR A 158 2.08 15.92 -16.74
N PRO A 159 2.71 15.41 -17.82
CA PRO A 159 3.27 14.05 -17.88
C PRO A 159 4.40 13.81 -16.88
N ALA A 160 5.00 14.87 -16.33
CA ALA A 160 5.94 14.80 -15.21
C ALA A 160 5.38 14.00 -14.01
N THR A 161 4.07 14.03 -13.78
CA THR A 161 3.41 13.24 -12.72
C THR A 161 3.53 11.73 -12.97
N ILE A 162 3.42 11.30 -14.23
CA ILE A 162 3.59 9.91 -14.65
C ILE A 162 5.05 9.48 -14.49
N TYR A 163 6.00 10.32 -14.85
CA TYR A 163 7.43 10.03 -14.65
C TYR A 163 7.79 9.86 -13.18
N VAL A 164 7.25 10.70 -12.28
CA VAL A 164 7.42 10.53 -10.82
C VAL A 164 6.83 9.21 -10.35
N ALA A 165 5.63 8.83 -10.82
CA ALA A 165 5.02 7.55 -10.47
C ALA A 165 5.85 6.36 -10.99
N ALA A 166 6.37 6.42 -12.22
CA ALA A 166 7.23 5.40 -12.79
C ALA A 166 8.56 5.27 -12.02
N ALA A 167 9.19 6.40 -11.65
CA ALA A 167 10.39 6.40 -10.83
C ALA A 167 10.12 5.79 -9.44
N ALA A 168 8.99 6.13 -8.82
CA ALA A 168 8.57 5.54 -7.55
C ALA A 168 8.36 4.02 -7.64
N LEU A 169 7.84 3.52 -8.77
CA LEU A 169 7.72 2.08 -9.02
C LEU A 169 9.10 1.40 -9.13
N LEU A 170 10.07 2.02 -9.81
CA LEU A 170 11.44 1.49 -9.89
C LEU A 170 12.10 1.45 -8.50
N VAL A 171 11.95 2.52 -7.71
CA VAL A 171 12.44 2.55 -6.32
C VAL A 171 11.76 1.48 -5.48
N GLN A 172 10.45 1.29 -5.64
CA GLN A 172 9.70 0.24 -4.96
C GLN A 172 10.22 -1.16 -5.34
N LEU A 173 10.48 -1.43 -6.63
CA LEU A 173 11.04 -2.70 -7.09
C LEU A 173 12.42 -2.96 -6.50
N ALA A 174 13.31 -1.97 -6.55
CA ALA A 174 14.65 -2.07 -5.97
C ALA A 174 14.58 -2.36 -4.45
N TRP A 175 13.69 -1.67 -3.73
CA TRP A 175 13.45 -1.93 -2.33
C TRP A 175 12.92 -3.35 -2.07
N MET A 176 11.98 -3.85 -2.90
CA MET A 176 11.46 -5.22 -2.75
C MET A 176 12.55 -6.27 -2.94
N ILE A 177 13.47 -6.08 -3.89
CA ILE A 177 14.60 -6.99 -4.10
C ILE A 177 15.52 -6.98 -2.88
N LEU A 178 15.95 -5.78 -2.44
CA LEU A 178 16.83 -5.63 -1.27
C LEU A 178 16.20 -6.24 -0.02
N TRP A 179 14.93 -5.95 0.24
CA TRP A 179 14.22 -6.46 1.40
C TRP A 179 14.02 -7.98 1.34
N SER A 180 13.69 -8.54 0.17
CA SER A 180 13.52 -9.99 0.01
C SER A 180 14.84 -10.72 0.24
N TRP A 181 15.95 -10.14 -0.23
CA TRP A 181 17.30 -10.63 0.07
C TRP A 181 17.58 -10.62 1.58
N ALA A 182 17.31 -9.50 2.27
CA ALA A 182 17.49 -9.39 3.71
C ALA A 182 16.71 -10.46 4.47
N VAL A 183 15.42 -10.65 4.14
CA VAL A 183 14.58 -11.68 4.76
C VAL A 183 15.08 -13.08 4.47
N ALA A 184 15.50 -13.38 3.24
CA ALA A 184 16.02 -14.70 2.88
C ALA A 184 17.27 -15.06 3.70
N CYS A 185 18.20 -14.13 3.87
CA CYS A 185 19.38 -14.32 4.73
C CYS A 185 18.98 -14.51 6.20
N THR A 186 18.15 -13.63 6.75
CA THR A 186 17.70 -13.70 8.16
C THR A 186 16.92 -14.98 8.46
N SER A 187 16.11 -15.48 7.52
CA SER A 187 15.28 -16.67 7.73
C SER A 187 16.08 -17.98 7.93
N GLN A 188 17.36 -17.99 7.55
CA GLN A 188 18.27 -19.11 7.75
C GLN A 188 18.88 -19.13 9.16
N LEU A 189 18.79 -18.02 9.91
CA LEU A 189 19.22 -17.94 11.29
C LEU A 189 18.08 -18.35 12.23
N HIS A 190 18.37 -19.25 13.19
CA HIS A 190 17.38 -19.73 14.15
C HIS A 190 17.09 -18.65 15.21
N GLY A 191 15.81 -18.39 15.50
CA GLY A 191 15.39 -17.61 16.68
C GLY A 191 15.16 -16.10 16.47
N GLU A 192 15.23 -15.57 15.26
CA GLU A 192 15.13 -14.12 15.02
C GLU A 192 13.73 -13.60 14.64
N LEU A 193 12.69 -14.04 15.37
CA LEU A 193 11.31 -13.58 15.11
C LEU A 193 11.16 -12.05 15.23
N VAL A 194 11.90 -11.42 16.15
CA VAL A 194 11.87 -9.97 16.34
C VAL A 194 12.48 -9.25 15.13
N VAL A 195 13.59 -9.74 14.59
CA VAL A 195 14.24 -9.15 13.41
C VAL A 195 13.33 -9.28 12.19
N LEU A 196 12.69 -10.44 12.00
CA LEU A 196 11.72 -10.65 10.93
C LEU A 196 10.49 -9.72 11.08
N ALA A 197 10.01 -9.50 12.30
CA ALA A 197 8.92 -8.56 12.57
C ALA A 197 9.32 -7.11 12.24
N LEU A 198 10.53 -6.68 12.64
CA LEU A 198 11.07 -5.36 12.31
C LEU A 198 11.30 -5.19 10.80
N LEU A 199 11.77 -6.22 10.10
CA LEU A 199 11.86 -6.23 8.64
C LEU A 199 10.46 -6.09 8.01
N GLY A 200 9.46 -6.80 8.52
CA GLY A 200 8.06 -6.65 8.08
C GLY A 200 7.51 -5.24 8.25
N LEU A 201 7.78 -4.61 9.40
CA LEU A 201 7.42 -3.21 9.65
C LEU A 201 8.16 -2.28 8.68
N SER A 202 9.46 -2.50 8.46
CA SER A 202 10.27 -1.73 7.52
C SER A 202 9.72 -1.75 6.10
N PHE A 203 9.27 -2.93 5.66
CA PHE A 203 8.68 -3.12 4.35
C PHE A 203 7.39 -2.29 4.22
N CYS A 204 6.47 -2.47 5.16
CA CYS A 204 5.22 -1.73 5.18
C CYS A 204 5.47 -0.23 5.24
N TRP A 205 6.41 0.22 6.07
CA TRP A 205 6.72 1.64 6.21
C TRP A 205 7.27 2.26 4.92
N THR A 206 8.23 1.59 4.28
CA THR A 206 8.82 2.10 3.02
C THR A 206 7.79 2.17 1.89
N VAL A 207 6.94 1.14 1.75
CA VAL A 207 5.85 1.13 0.77
C VAL A 207 4.88 2.31 1.02
N GLN A 208 4.55 2.58 2.29
CA GLN A 208 3.66 3.69 2.65
C GLN A 208 4.32 5.06 2.40
N VAL A 209 5.63 5.20 2.64
CA VAL A 209 6.37 6.44 2.35
C VAL A 209 6.41 6.73 0.86
N ILE A 210 6.69 5.73 0.02
CA ILE A 210 6.71 5.90 -1.44
C ILE A 210 5.34 6.36 -1.94
N LYS A 211 4.25 5.74 -1.45
CA LYS A 211 2.87 6.16 -1.78
C LYS A 211 2.59 7.59 -1.32
N ALA A 212 3.00 7.96 -0.12
CA ALA A 212 2.80 9.30 0.43
C ALA A 212 3.55 10.37 -0.38
N VAL A 213 4.78 10.09 -0.84
CA VAL A 213 5.57 11.01 -1.68
C VAL A 213 4.91 11.20 -3.05
N VAL A 214 4.45 10.13 -3.70
CA VAL A 214 3.72 10.22 -4.98
C VAL A 214 2.43 11.00 -4.79
N HIS A 215 1.64 10.67 -3.77
CA HIS A 215 0.39 11.35 -3.46
C HIS A 215 0.61 12.85 -3.22
N ALA A 216 1.58 13.22 -2.37
CA ALA A 216 1.87 14.63 -2.09
C ALA A 216 2.40 15.39 -3.32
N THR A 217 3.13 14.71 -4.21
CA THR A 217 3.62 15.31 -5.46
C THR A 217 2.47 15.60 -6.43
N VAL A 218 1.57 14.63 -6.62
CA VAL A 218 0.40 14.77 -7.51
C VAL A 218 -0.58 15.80 -6.93
N ALA A 219 -0.91 15.70 -5.64
CA ALA A 219 -1.77 16.67 -4.96
C ALA A 219 -1.20 18.09 -4.99
N GLY A 220 0.12 18.26 -4.84
CA GLY A 220 0.79 19.56 -4.96
C GLY A 220 0.74 20.12 -6.38
N THR A 221 0.84 19.27 -7.41
CA THR A 221 0.74 19.67 -8.82
C THR A 221 -0.67 20.14 -9.16
N ILE A 222 -1.68 19.31 -8.85
CA ILE A 222 -3.10 19.62 -9.08
C ILE A 222 -3.53 20.84 -8.26
N GLY A 223 -3.07 20.93 -7.00
CA GLY A 223 -3.32 22.09 -6.15
C GLY A 223 -2.71 23.38 -6.70
N SER A 224 -1.52 23.30 -7.29
CA SER A 224 -0.90 24.45 -7.96
C SER A 224 -1.75 24.89 -9.15
N TRP A 225 -2.26 23.96 -9.96
CA TRP A 225 -3.18 24.28 -11.04
C TRP A 225 -4.47 24.93 -10.52
N TYR A 226 -5.09 24.35 -9.50
CA TYR A 226 -6.34 24.84 -8.93
C TYR A 226 -6.24 26.27 -8.35
N PHE A 227 -5.15 26.59 -7.65
CA PHE A 227 -5.00 27.89 -6.99
C PHE A 227 -4.24 28.95 -7.79
N LEU A 228 -3.41 28.55 -8.76
CA LEU A 228 -2.54 29.48 -9.49
C LEU A 228 -2.91 29.62 -10.97
N SER A 229 -3.84 28.81 -11.52
CA SER A 229 -4.30 29.00 -12.90
C SER A 229 -4.95 30.39 -13.07
N PRO A 230 -4.59 31.18 -14.10
CA PRO A 230 -3.74 30.84 -15.26
C PRO A 230 -2.22 31.06 -15.09
N ASN A 231 -1.77 31.67 -13.99
CA ASN A 231 -0.37 31.99 -13.69
C ASN A 231 0.44 30.77 -13.17
N MET A 232 0.43 29.67 -13.93
CA MET A 232 1.10 28.44 -13.52
C MET A 232 2.65 28.55 -13.57
N PRO A 233 3.36 28.04 -12.56
CA PRO A 233 4.80 27.91 -12.61
C PRO A 233 5.28 26.99 -13.75
N ARG A 234 6.44 27.30 -14.36
CA ARG A 234 7.05 26.50 -15.45
C ARG A 234 7.22 25.00 -15.14
N ASP A 235 7.51 24.65 -13.88
CA ASP A 235 7.61 23.26 -13.44
C ASP A 235 6.86 23.08 -12.09
N PRO A 236 5.54 22.81 -12.13
CA PRO A 236 4.73 22.62 -10.93
C PRO A 236 5.02 21.28 -10.25
N THR A 237 5.30 20.25 -11.04
CA THR A 237 5.51 18.88 -10.54
C THR A 237 6.87 18.72 -9.88
N GLY A 238 7.96 19.21 -10.49
CA GLY A 238 9.30 19.12 -9.90
C GLY A 238 9.41 19.90 -8.60
N ARG A 239 8.76 21.08 -8.51
CA ARG A 239 8.69 21.84 -7.25
C ARG A 239 7.90 21.11 -6.16
N SER A 240 6.78 20.48 -6.53
CA SER A 240 5.97 19.69 -5.60
C SER A 240 6.72 18.45 -5.12
N PHE A 241 7.41 17.75 -6.03
CA PHE A 241 8.26 16.59 -5.72
C PHE A 241 9.40 16.97 -4.79
N ARG A 242 10.16 18.02 -5.12
CA ARG A 242 11.26 18.52 -4.28
C ARG A 242 10.77 18.85 -2.88
N ARG A 243 9.60 19.49 -2.74
CA ARG A 243 9.03 19.80 -1.42
C ARG A 243 8.64 18.53 -0.66
N ALA A 244 8.02 17.55 -1.33
CA ALA A 244 7.63 16.28 -0.73
C ALA A 244 8.84 15.47 -0.22
N THR A 245 9.99 15.53 -0.92
CA THR A 245 11.22 14.82 -0.55
C THR A 245 12.17 15.61 0.35
N THR A 246 11.90 16.90 0.60
CA THR A 246 12.74 17.75 1.46
C THR A 246 11.97 18.26 2.68
N THR A 247 11.32 19.42 2.55
CA THR A 247 10.75 20.14 3.70
C THR A 247 9.57 19.43 4.34
N SER A 248 8.80 18.66 3.56
CA SER A 248 7.61 17.95 4.04
C SER A 248 7.84 16.46 4.27
N PHE A 249 9.05 15.97 4.00
CA PHE A 249 9.34 14.53 4.02
C PHE A 249 9.12 13.90 5.39
N GLY A 250 9.54 14.56 6.47
CA GLY A 250 9.32 14.05 7.84
C GLY A 250 7.85 13.86 8.19
N SER A 251 6.99 14.80 7.76
CA SER A 251 5.53 14.72 7.96
C SER A 251 4.92 13.55 7.18
N LEU A 252 5.41 13.28 5.96
CA LEU A 252 5.00 12.12 5.17
C LEU A 252 5.46 10.81 5.83
N CYS A 253 6.70 10.76 6.35
CA CYS A 253 7.23 9.61 7.08
C CYS A 253 6.41 9.29 8.34
N LEU A 254 5.97 10.31 9.08
CA LEU A 254 5.12 10.14 10.26
C LEU A 254 3.77 9.52 9.91
N GLY A 255 3.06 10.06 8.91
CA GLY A 255 1.78 9.48 8.47
C GLY A 255 1.96 8.04 7.96
N ALA A 256 3.03 7.80 7.21
CA ALA A 256 3.34 6.47 6.67
C ALA A 256 3.65 5.46 7.78
N LEU A 257 4.31 5.89 8.86
CA LEU A 257 4.61 5.06 10.02
C LEU A 257 3.32 4.60 10.72
N VAL A 258 2.36 5.51 10.90
CA VAL A 258 1.05 5.19 11.50
C VAL A 258 0.31 4.16 10.65
N ALA A 259 0.25 4.37 9.33
CA ALA A 259 -0.38 3.42 8.40
C ALA A 259 0.32 2.04 8.41
N ALA A 260 1.65 2.03 8.44
CA ALA A 260 2.44 0.80 8.44
C ALA A 260 2.26 -0.03 9.72
N ASN A 261 2.20 0.61 10.88
CA ASN A 261 1.96 -0.08 12.15
C ASN A 261 0.60 -0.78 12.15
N LEU A 262 -0.46 -0.12 11.68
CA LEU A 262 -1.79 -0.73 11.58
C LEU A 262 -1.83 -1.89 10.58
N GLN A 263 -1.16 -1.75 9.44
CA GLN A 263 -1.03 -2.82 8.47
C GLN A 263 -0.32 -4.04 9.06
N MET A 264 0.75 -3.82 9.84
CA MET A 264 1.49 -4.86 10.56
C MET A 264 0.61 -5.53 11.63
N MET A 265 -0.06 -4.75 12.46
CA MET A 265 -0.98 -5.24 13.51
C MET A 265 -2.11 -6.07 12.90
N ARG A 266 -2.66 -5.66 11.75
CA ARG A 266 -3.70 -6.42 11.04
C ARG A 266 -3.16 -7.74 10.48
N GLY A 267 -1.94 -7.75 9.97
CA GLY A 267 -1.24 -8.96 9.53
C GLY A 267 -1.05 -9.95 10.70
N ALA A 268 -0.51 -9.46 11.82
CA ALA A 268 -0.29 -10.24 13.03
C ALA A 268 -1.60 -10.73 13.66
N ALA A 269 -2.62 -9.88 13.71
CA ALA A 269 -3.95 -10.26 14.20
C ALA A 269 -4.57 -11.35 13.34
N ARG A 270 -4.45 -11.29 12.01
CA ARG A 270 -4.92 -12.34 11.10
C ARG A 270 -4.16 -13.65 11.30
N SER A 271 -2.85 -13.61 11.53
CA SER A 271 -2.08 -14.82 11.77
C SER A 271 -2.41 -15.46 13.12
N ALA A 272 -2.56 -14.65 14.18
CA ALA A 272 -2.95 -15.11 15.51
C ALA A 272 -4.40 -15.61 15.56
N ALA A 273 -5.29 -14.96 14.80
CA ALA A 273 -6.68 -15.35 14.61
C ALA A 273 -6.86 -16.74 13.99
N ARG A 274 -5.80 -17.39 13.47
CA ARG A 274 -5.87 -18.80 13.06
C ARG A 274 -6.07 -19.75 14.25
N HIS A 275 -5.67 -19.35 15.46
CA HIS A 275 -5.81 -20.17 16.67
C HIS A 275 -7.11 -19.93 17.43
N PHE A 276 -7.81 -18.83 17.15
CA PHE A 276 -9.11 -18.51 17.74
C PHE A 276 -10.23 -18.94 16.79
N THR A 277 -11.24 -19.63 17.31
CA THR A 277 -12.45 -20.00 16.56
C THR A 277 -13.65 -19.20 17.09
N GLY A 278 -14.61 -18.87 16.22
CA GLY A 278 -15.88 -18.27 16.61
C GLY A 278 -16.02 -16.75 16.38
N PRO A 279 -17.09 -16.13 16.93
CA PRO A 279 -17.55 -14.78 16.60
C PRO A 279 -16.59 -13.67 17.07
N VAL A 280 -15.85 -13.88 18.16
CA VAL A 280 -14.90 -12.91 18.71
C VAL A 280 -13.78 -12.58 17.72
N ARG A 281 -13.28 -13.61 17.00
CA ARG A 281 -12.30 -13.43 15.92
C ARG A 281 -12.84 -12.53 14.81
N ALA A 282 -14.06 -12.80 14.36
CA ALA A 282 -14.68 -12.07 13.27
C ALA A 282 -14.88 -10.59 13.64
N CYS A 283 -15.39 -10.32 14.85
CA CYS A 283 -15.57 -8.96 15.36
C CYS A 283 -14.23 -8.22 15.48
N ALA A 284 -13.19 -8.83 16.05
CA ALA A 284 -11.88 -8.21 16.19
C ALA A 284 -11.24 -7.87 14.83
N LEU A 285 -11.29 -8.79 13.86
CA LEU A 285 -10.76 -8.55 12.51
C LEU A 285 -11.55 -7.51 11.73
N CYS A 286 -12.86 -7.41 11.99
CA CYS A 286 -13.74 -6.39 11.42
C CYS A 286 -13.40 -5.01 11.99
N MET A 287 -13.33 -4.87 13.32
CA MET A 287 -12.95 -3.61 13.98
C MET A 287 -11.56 -3.13 13.55
N LEU A 288 -10.56 -4.02 13.55
CA LEU A 288 -9.22 -3.72 13.04
C LEU A 288 -9.24 -3.32 11.55
N GLY A 289 -10.14 -3.91 10.76
CA GLY A 289 -10.33 -3.53 9.36
C GLY A 289 -10.94 -2.14 9.22
N PHE A 290 -11.95 -1.83 10.02
CA PHE A 290 -12.58 -0.51 10.03
C PHE A 290 -11.58 0.58 10.45
N VAL A 291 -10.78 0.34 11.50
CA VAL A 291 -9.74 1.28 11.94
C VAL A 291 -8.67 1.48 10.86
N ASP A 292 -8.24 0.42 10.18
CA ASP A 292 -7.28 0.53 9.06
C ASP A 292 -7.84 1.39 7.92
N VAL A 293 -9.12 1.22 7.56
CA VAL A 293 -9.78 2.07 6.55
C VAL A 293 -9.84 3.53 7.02
N LEU A 294 -10.27 3.76 8.26
CA LEU A 294 -10.42 5.10 8.82
C LEU A 294 -9.08 5.86 8.86
N VAL A 295 -8.02 5.20 9.30
CA VAL A 295 -6.70 5.83 9.39
C VAL A 295 -6.11 6.11 8.02
N ARG A 296 -6.29 5.22 7.04
CA ARG A 296 -5.87 5.49 5.65
C ARG A 296 -6.61 6.69 5.07
N PHE A 297 -7.91 6.79 5.33
CA PHE A 297 -8.73 7.92 4.91
C PHE A 297 -8.19 9.23 5.48
N PHE A 298 -8.02 9.34 6.80
CA PHE A 298 -7.47 10.55 7.43
C PHE A 298 -6.05 10.87 6.97
N ASN A 299 -5.20 9.85 6.78
CA ASN A 299 -3.85 10.05 6.26
C ASN A 299 -3.85 10.65 4.86
N GLU A 300 -4.78 10.24 3.99
CA GLU A 300 -4.89 10.78 2.64
C GLU A 300 -5.21 12.28 2.67
N PHE A 301 -6.19 12.71 3.46
CA PHE A 301 -6.47 14.15 3.65
C PHE A 301 -5.29 14.90 4.26
N ALA A 302 -4.66 14.33 5.29
CA ALA A 302 -3.48 14.94 5.89
C ALA A 302 -2.35 15.12 4.87
N TYR A 303 -2.10 14.13 3.99
CA TYR A 303 -1.11 14.26 2.92
C TYR A 303 -1.47 15.36 1.92
N THR A 304 -2.74 15.50 1.53
CA THR A 304 -3.15 16.63 0.67
C THR A 304 -2.90 17.98 1.36
N GLN A 305 -3.20 18.12 2.66
CA GLN A 305 -2.97 19.35 3.42
C GLN A 305 -1.48 19.67 3.58
N VAL A 306 -0.65 18.66 3.85
CA VAL A 306 0.82 18.78 3.86
C VAL A 306 1.32 19.21 2.48
N ALA A 307 0.79 18.62 1.41
CA ALA A 307 1.14 18.96 0.05
C ALA A 307 0.68 20.36 -0.36
N LEU A 308 -0.47 20.85 0.07
CA LEU A 308 -0.93 22.19 -0.33
C LEU A 308 -0.25 23.29 0.49
N TYR A 309 -0.19 23.11 1.80
CA TYR A 309 0.15 24.18 2.75
C TYR A 309 1.50 24.00 3.45
N GLY A 310 2.17 22.85 3.33
CA GLY A 310 3.46 22.62 4.01
C GLY A 310 3.36 22.58 5.54
N LYS A 311 2.18 22.20 6.06
CA LYS A 311 1.92 22.03 7.50
C LYS A 311 2.63 20.77 8.05
N THR A 312 2.82 20.71 9.36
CA THR A 312 3.22 19.45 10.04
C THR A 312 2.08 18.44 9.95
N PHE A 313 2.41 17.15 10.06
CA PHE A 313 1.40 16.08 9.95
C PHE A 313 0.29 16.22 11.00
N THR A 314 0.66 16.47 12.26
CA THR A 314 -0.31 16.63 13.36
C THR A 314 -1.28 17.79 13.15
N ARG A 315 -0.82 18.90 12.60
CA ARG A 315 -1.68 20.05 12.27
C ARG A 315 -2.54 19.75 11.05
N ALA A 316 -1.98 19.11 10.04
CA ALA A 316 -2.72 18.69 8.85
C ALA A 316 -3.86 17.72 9.20
N SER A 317 -3.61 16.75 10.09
CA SER A 317 -4.63 15.81 10.57
C SER A 317 -5.71 16.47 11.40
N ARG A 318 -5.41 17.54 12.14
CA ARG A 318 -6.41 18.28 12.93
C ARG A 318 -7.32 19.15 12.06
N ASP A 319 -6.79 19.66 10.96
CA ASP A 319 -7.51 20.53 10.01
C ASP A 319 -8.33 19.72 8.99
N SER A 320 -8.18 18.40 8.95
CA SER A 320 -8.89 17.46 8.05
C SER A 320 -10.12 16.88 8.75
#